data_AF-A0A7C5HU99-F1
#
_entry.id   AF-A0A7C5HU99-F1
#
_cell.length_a   1.000
_cell.length_b   1.000
_cell.length_c   1.000
_cell.angle_alpha   90.00
_cell.angle_beta   90.00
_cell.angle_gamma   90.00
#
_symmetry.space_group_name_H-M   'P 1'
#
loop_
_entity.id
_entity.type
_entity.pdbx_description
1 polymer ?
#
loop_
_entity_poly.entity_id
_entity_poly.type
_entity_poly.pdbx_seq_one_letter_code
_entity_poly.pdbx_strand_id
1 'polypeptide(L)'
;MRTVSLLFAVCCVFMLIAGEQNAQEIKNPAIVGQWEAANQTVELFEDGKIILNNKVKEETSEGSYKLIKDNMIRLNFEGSKPEDYSLSLSQDKLILTRANGEIFAVYERAEQTPPTSKPK
;
A
#
# COMPACT_ATOMS: atom_id res chain seq x y z
N MET A 1 23.27 -46.57 -48.70
CA MET A 1 21.85 -47.01 -48.65
C MET A 1 21.62 -47.76 -47.35
N ARG A 2 20.52 -47.42 -46.65
CA ARG A 2 19.97 -48.04 -45.41
C ARG A 2 20.78 -47.75 -44.13
N THR A 3 20.24 -47.32 -42.99
CA THR A 3 18.90 -46.96 -42.52
C THR A 3 19.14 -46.18 -41.22
N VAL A 4 18.50 -45.02 -41.05
CA VAL A 4 18.60 -44.20 -39.83
C VAL A 4 17.59 -44.75 -38.81
N SER A 5 18.09 -45.21 -37.67
CA SER A 5 17.26 -45.63 -36.53
C SER A 5 16.83 -44.45 -35.67
N LEU A 6 15.56 -44.52 -35.26
CA LEU A 6 14.75 -43.60 -34.44
C LEU A 6 15.24 -43.39 -32.99
N LEU A 7 14.54 -42.46 -32.31
CA LEU A 7 14.54 -41.99 -30.91
C LEU A 7 15.46 -40.77 -30.72
N PHE A 8 14.98 -39.57 -30.39
CA PHE A 8 14.04 -39.22 -29.33
C PHE A 8 13.04 -38.13 -29.77
N ALA A 9 11.77 -38.37 -29.47
CA ALA A 9 10.74 -37.35 -29.36
C ALA A 9 10.58 -36.97 -27.87
N VAL A 10 9.96 -35.81 -27.64
CA VAL A 10 9.46 -35.27 -26.35
C VAL A 10 10.45 -34.40 -25.58
N CYS A 11 10.25 -33.08 -25.69
CA CYS A 11 9.85 -32.28 -24.52
C CYS A 11 9.11 -31.02 -24.99
N CYS A 12 7.82 -30.99 -24.70
CA CYS A 12 7.00 -29.80 -24.56
C CYS A 12 7.63 -28.89 -23.46
N VAL A 13 7.33 -27.62 -23.23
CA VAL A 13 6.07 -26.86 -23.19
C VAL A 13 6.47 -25.37 -23.15
N PHE A 14 5.60 -24.52 -23.69
CA PHE A 14 5.46 -23.09 -23.38
C PHE A 14 5.86 -22.68 -21.95
N MET A 15 6.43 -21.49 -21.78
CA MET A 15 5.99 -20.61 -20.69
C MET A 15 6.19 -19.14 -21.07
N LEU A 16 5.05 -18.50 -21.36
CA LEU A 16 4.86 -17.06 -21.25
C LEU A 16 5.35 -16.61 -19.86
N ILE A 17 6.29 -15.68 -19.80
CA ILE A 17 6.48 -14.88 -18.59
C ILE A 17 5.67 -13.59 -18.79
N ALA A 18 4.35 -13.73 -18.67
CA ALA A 18 3.51 -12.65 -18.20
C ALA A 18 3.75 -12.56 -16.69
N GLY A 19 4.76 -11.80 -16.28
CA GLY A 19 5.06 -11.55 -14.87
C GLY A 19 4.02 -10.57 -14.34
N GLU A 20 2.99 -11.15 -13.73
CA GLU A 20 1.89 -10.52 -13.01
C GLU A 20 2.30 -9.23 -12.30
N GLN A 21 1.58 -8.13 -12.61
CA GLN A 21 1.43 -7.04 -11.66
C GLN A 21 0.93 -7.67 -10.37
N ASN A 22 1.83 -7.82 -9.40
CA ASN A 22 1.48 -8.15 -8.03
C ASN A 22 0.66 -6.96 -7.49
N ALA A 23 -0.63 -6.94 -7.79
CA ALA A 23 -1.61 -6.29 -6.94
C ALA A 23 -1.48 -6.99 -5.59
N GLN A 24 -0.68 -6.40 -4.69
CA GLN A 24 -0.55 -6.93 -3.35
C GLN A 24 -1.90 -6.80 -2.68
N GLU A 25 -2.57 -7.93 -2.50
CA GLU A 25 -3.80 -8.01 -1.74
C GLU A 25 -3.57 -7.42 -0.34
N ILE A 26 -4.22 -6.29 -0.06
CA ILE A 26 -4.11 -5.59 1.21
C ILE A 26 -4.85 -6.40 2.26
N LYS A 27 -4.10 -7.06 3.13
CA LYS A 27 -4.62 -7.97 4.16
C LYS A 27 -5.48 -7.32 5.24
N ASN A 28 -5.59 -5.98 5.25
CA ASN A 28 -6.43 -5.26 6.19
C ASN A 28 -7.15 -4.09 5.48
N PRO A 29 -8.37 -4.29 4.95
CA PRO A 29 -9.12 -3.22 4.29
C PRO A 29 -9.49 -2.08 5.26
N ALA A 30 -9.43 -2.28 6.58
CA ALA A 30 -9.83 -1.27 7.55
C ALA A 30 -8.90 -0.05 7.59
N ILE A 31 -7.65 -0.15 7.14
CA ILE A 31 -6.75 1.02 7.06
C ILE A 31 -7.03 1.89 5.82
N VAL A 32 -7.70 1.37 4.80
CA VAL A 32 -7.99 2.11 3.57
C VAL A 32 -8.93 3.27 3.88
N GLY A 33 -8.67 4.41 3.26
CA GLY A 33 -9.43 5.64 3.41
C GLY A 33 -8.58 6.84 3.82
N GLN A 34 -9.25 7.95 4.11
CA GLN A 34 -8.64 9.20 4.51
C GLN A 34 -8.57 9.32 6.03
N TRP A 35 -7.42 9.77 6.50
CA TRP A 35 -7.10 9.95 7.91
C TRP A 35 -6.51 11.34 8.12
N GLU A 36 -6.82 11.94 9.26
CA GLU A 36 -6.52 13.33 9.56
C GLU A 36 -5.78 13.46 10.89
N ALA A 37 -4.74 14.28 10.88
CA ALA A 37 -4.06 14.79 12.05
C ALA A 37 -4.04 16.31 11.98
N ALA A 38 -3.63 16.97 13.07
CA ALA A 38 -3.67 18.43 13.19
C ALA A 38 -3.07 19.17 11.97
N ASN A 39 -1.92 18.70 11.49
CA ASN A 39 -1.12 19.39 10.48
C ASN A 39 -1.00 18.62 9.15
N GLN A 40 -1.69 17.50 8.99
CA GLN A 40 -1.56 16.67 7.80
C GLN A 40 -2.78 15.76 7.59
N THR A 41 -3.05 15.39 6.35
CA THR A 41 -3.95 14.27 6.03
C THR A 41 -3.17 13.17 5.32
N VAL A 42 -3.58 11.94 5.51
CA VAL A 42 -3.04 10.78 4.80
C VAL A 42 -4.18 9.97 4.19
N GLU A 43 -4.04 9.60 2.94
CA GLU A 43 -5.00 8.77 2.23
C GLU A 43 -4.32 7.47 1.79
N LEU A 44 -4.91 6.35 2.20
CA LEU A 44 -4.43 5.00 1.90
C LEU A 44 -5.41 4.35 0.93
N PHE A 45 -4.90 3.91 -0.22
CA PHE A 45 -5.70 3.31 -1.30
C PHE A 45 -5.59 1.78 -1.30
N GLU A 46 -6.57 1.09 -1.88
CA GLU A 46 -6.61 -0.38 -1.97
C GLU A 46 -5.48 -0.98 -2.84
N ASP A 47 -4.90 -0.19 -3.73
CA ASP A 47 -3.80 -0.59 -4.62
C ASP A 47 -2.41 -0.47 -3.97
N GLY A 48 -2.34 -0.01 -2.72
CA GLY A 48 -1.10 0.21 -1.99
C GLY A 48 -0.48 1.59 -2.23
N LYS A 49 -1.18 2.52 -2.89
CA LYS A 49 -0.77 3.93 -2.98
C LYS A 49 -1.03 4.65 -1.65
N ILE A 50 -0.18 5.59 -1.30
CA ILE A 50 -0.38 6.52 -0.17
C ILE A 50 -0.17 7.96 -0.64
N ILE A 51 -1.04 8.88 -0.20
CA ILE A 51 -0.88 10.32 -0.41
C ILE A 51 -0.85 10.99 0.97
N LEU A 52 0.19 11.77 1.24
CA LEU A 52 0.35 12.58 2.43
C LEU A 52 0.25 14.05 2.05
N ASN A 53 -0.74 14.77 2.59
CA ASN A 53 -0.85 16.21 2.43
C ASN A 53 -0.41 16.91 3.72
N ASN A 54 0.64 17.70 3.66
CA ASN A 54 1.09 18.54 4.76
C ASN A 54 0.39 19.90 4.70
N LYS A 55 -0.49 20.18 5.65
CA LYS A 55 -1.27 21.43 5.70
C LYS A 55 -0.44 22.66 6.07
N VAL A 56 0.69 22.45 6.76
CA VAL A 56 1.55 23.55 7.22
C VAL A 56 2.45 24.05 6.10
N LYS A 57 2.95 23.12 5.28
CA LYS A 57 3.83 23.45 4.15
C LYS A 57 3.10 23.56 2.81
N GLU A 58 1.82 23.18 2.78
CA GLU A 58 1.04 23.05 1.53
C GLU A 58 1.70 22.10 0.52
N GLU A 59 2.39 21.07 1.03
CA GLU A 59 3.11 20.08 0.23
C GLU A 59 2.33 18.77 0.18
N THR A 60 2.28 18.16 -1.00
CA THR A 60 1.74 16.81 -1.20
C THR A 60 2.88 15.86 -1.50
N SER A 61 2.93 14.74 -0.79
CA SER A 61 3.89 13.65 -1.01
C SER A 61 3.16 12.39 -1.40
N GLU A 62 3.48 11.85 -2.57
CA GLU A 62 2.97 10.56 -3.01
C GLU A 62 3.97 9.44 -2.68
N GLY A 63 3.45 8.25 -2.44
CA GLY A 63 4.25 7.09 -2.13
C GLY A 63 3.49 5.79 -2.31
N SER A 64 4.11 4.73 -1.81
CA SER A 64 3.48 3.42 -1.67
C SER A 64 3.58 2.93 -0.24
N TYR A 65 2.67 2.04 0.14
CA TYR A 65 2.71 1.34 1.41
C TYR A 65 2.53 -0.17 1.22
N LYS A 66 3.07 -0.94 2.16
CA LYS A 66 2.87 -2.40 2.22
C LYS A 66 2.60 -2.81 3.64
N LEU A 67 1.55 -3.61 3.84
CA LEU A 67 1.34 -4.30 5.10
C LEU A 67 2.30 -5.49 5.19
N ILE A 68 3.12 -5.49 6.24
CA ILE A 68 4.02 -6.56 6.61
C ILE A 68 3.31 -7.42 7.69
N LYS A 69 3.82 -8.63 7.94
CA LYS A 69 3.34 -9.48 9.04
C LYS A 69 3.39 -8.71 10.38
N ASP A 70 2.52 -9.08 11.31
CA ASP A 70 2.50 -8.56 12.69
C ASP A 70 2.09 -7.09 12.86
N ASN A 71 1.09 -6.64 12.08
CA ASN A 71 0.60 -5.25 12.12
C ASN A 71 1.72 -4.23 11.90
N MET A 72 2.60 -4.49 10.93
CA MET A 72 3.61 -3.54 10.50
C MET A 72 3.22 -2.95 9.15
N ILE A 73 3.50 -1.67 8.96
CA ILE A 73 3.33 -0.98 7.67
C ILE A 73 4.68 -0.41 7.25
N ARG A 74 5.10 -0.72 6.03
CA ARG A 74 6.25 -0.07 5.38
C ARG A 74 5.73 1.07 4.52
N LEU A 75 6.20 2.28 4.80
CA LEU A 75 5.93 3.45 3.97
C LEU A 75 7.15 3.73 3.08
N ASN A 76 6.88 4.11 1.84
CA ASN A 76 7.91 4.45 0.86
C ASN A 76 7.47 5.68 0.07
N PHE A 77 7.91 6.86 0.50
CA PHE A 77 7.69 8.13 -0.21
C PHE A 77 8.84 8.43 -1.15
N GLU A 78 8.54 9.13 -2.25
CA GLU A 78 9.57 9.57 -3.19
C GLU A 78 10.66 10.42 -2.50
N GLY A 79 11.93 10.15 -2.81
CA GLY A 79 13.07 10.85 -2.21
C GLY A 79 13.40 10.45 -0.77
N SER A 80 12.68 9.50 -0.18
CA SER A 80 12.93 8.99 1.17
C SER A 80 13.38 7.52 1.16
N LYS A 81 14.02 7.07 2.24
CA LYS A 81 14.26 5.64 2.45
C LYS A 81 12.96 5.01 2.97
N PRO A 82 12.61 3.77 2.55
CA PRO A 82 11.50 3.05 3.13
C PRO A 82 11.65 2.93 4.65
N GLU A 83 10.57 3.19 5.39
CA GLU A 83 10.55 3.10 6.85
C GLU A 83 9.38 2.21 7.31
N ASP A 84 9.66 1.40 8.33
CA ASP A 84 8.70 0.46 8.91
C ASP A 84 8.14 1.02 10.21
N TYR A 85 6.82 0.94 10.36
CA TYR A 85 6.10 1.35 11.56
C TYR A 85 5.21 0.22 12.06
N SER A 86 5.11 0.10 13.38
CA SER A 86 4.03 -0.64 14.00
C SER A 86 2.73 0.12 13.81
N LEU A 87 1.72 -0.57 13.32
CA LEU A 87 0.39 -0.10 13.00
C LEU A 87 -0.57 -0.57 14.09
N SER A 88 -1.31 0.36 14.69
CA SER A 88 -2.43 0.01 15.56
C SER A 88 -3.69 0.72 15.09
N LEU A 89 -4.76 -0.05 14.93
CA LEU A 89 -6.10 0.45 14.62
C LEU A 89 -7.00 0.27 15.84
N SER A 90 -7.64 1.34 16.29
CA SER A 90 -8.64 1.30 17.34
C SER A 90 -9.80 2.22 16.97
N GLN A 91 -10.95 1.63 16.60
CA GLN A 91 -12.12 2.36 16.12
C GLN A 91 -11.72 3.29 14.96
N ASP A 92 -11.87 4.60 15.15
CA ASP A 92 -11.55 5.64 14.19
C ASP A 92 -10.14 6.21 14.37
N LYS A 93 -9.24 5.49 15.06
CA LYS A 93 -7.85 5.93 15.27
C LYS A 93 -6.86 5.01 14.59
N LEU A 94 -5.96 5.63 13.84
CA LEU A 94 -4.79 5.01 13.22
C LEU A 94 -3.54 5.54 13.92
N ILE A 95 -2.78 4.64 14.55
CA ILE A 95 -1.55 4.98 15.28
C ILE A 95 -0.38 4.31 14.59
N LEU A 96 0.63 5.11 14.25
CA LEU A 96 1.91 4.65 13.71
C LEU A 96 3.00 4.87 14.76
N THR A 97 3.73 3.80 15.08
CA THR A 97 4.81 3.80 16.08
C THR A 97 6.10 3.34 15.43
N ARG A 98 7.20 4.07 15.66
CA ARG A 98 8.53 3.68 15.19
C ARG A 98 9.04 2.44 15.93
N ALA A 99 10.05 1.79 15.37
CA ALA A 99 10.70 0.63 15.97
C ALA A 99 11.32 0.91 17.37
N ASN A 100 11.66 2.16 17.68
CA ASN A 100 12.15 2.58 19.01
C ASN A 100 11.02 2.78 20.04
N GLY A 101 9.76 2.55 19.68
CA GLY A 101 8.59 2.73 20.55
C GLY A 101 8.01 4.14 20.57
N GLU A 102 8.60 5.09 19.84
CA GLU A 102 8.09 6.46 19.74
C GLU A 102 6.86 6.53 18.84
N ILE A 103 5.80 7.21 19.28
CA ILE A 103 4.63 7.48 18.45
C ILE A 103 5.04 8.45 17.34
N PHE A 104 4.99 7.97 16.10
CA PHE A 104 5.26 8.78 14.92
C PHE A 104 4.07 9.68 14.60
N ALA A 105 2.87 9.10 14.58
CA ALA A 105 1.65 9.81 14.24
C ALA A 105 0.42 9.13 14.85
N VAL A 106 -0.56 9.97 15.19
CA VAL A 106 -1.92 9.56 15.54
C VAL A 106 -2.84 10.28 14.58
N TYR A 107 -3.62 9.52 13.83
CA TYR A 107 -4.63 10.04 12.95
C TYR A 107 -6.02 9.59 13.39
N GLU A 108 -6.99 10.45 13.14
CA GLU A 108 -8.41 10.12 13.26
C GLU A 108 -9.00 9.91 11.86
N ARG A 109 -10.01 9.05 11.73
CA ARG A 109 -10.67 8.82 10.45
C ARG A 109 -11.34 10.10 10.02
N ALA A 110 -11.05 10.57 8.81
CA ALA A 110 -11.69 11.78 8.30
C ALA A 110 -13.19 11.52 8.16
N GLU A 111 -14.02 12.46 8.61
CA GLU A 111 -15.47 12.39 8.35
C GLU A 111 -15.67 12.44 6.84
N GLN A 112 -16.24 11.38 6.27
CA GLN A 112 -16.65 11.40 4.87
C GLN A 112 -17.77 12.43 4.75
N THR A 113 -17.47 13.65 4.31
CA THR A 113 -18.51 14.56 3.86
C THR A 113 -19.19 13.87 2.67
N PRO A 114 -20.46 13.46 2.76
CA PRO A 114 -21.13 12.88 1.61
C PRO A 114 -21.04 13.88 0.45
N PRO A 115 -20.86 13.42 -0.79
CA PRO A 115 -20.80 14.31 -1.94
C PRO A 115 -22.04 15.21 -1.90
N THR A 116 -21.81 16.52 -1.90
CA THR A 116 -22.86 17.53 -1.85
C THR A 116 -23.78 17.27 -3.04
N SER A 117 -24.91 16.63 -2.81
CA SER A 117 -25.97 16.49 -3.79
C SER A 117 -26.37 17.89 -4.21
N LYS A 118 -25.87 18.33 -5.37
CA LYS A 118 -26.22 19.62 -5.97
C LYS A 118 -27.74 19.67 -6.06
N PRO A 119 -28.43 20.67 -5.49
CA PRO A 119 -29.87 20.79 -5.67
C PRO A 119 -30.14 20.96 -7.17
N LYS A 120 -31.03 20.11 -7.68
CA LYS A 120 -31.53 20.12 -9.05
C LYS A 120 -32.40 21.34 -9.30
#